data_AF-A0A2G9GLZ8-F1
#
_entry.id   AF-A0A2G9GLZ8-F1
#
_cell.length_a   1.000
_cell.length_b   1.000
_cell.length_c   1.000
_cell.angle_alpha   90.00
_cell.angle_beta   90.00
_cell.angle_gamma   90.00
#
_symmetry.space_group_name_H-M   'P 1'
#
loop_
_entity.id
_entity.type
_entity.pdbx_description
1 polymer ?
#
loop_
_entity_poly.entity_id
_entity_poly.type
_entity_poly.pdbx_seq_one_letter_code
_entity_poly.pdbx_strand_id
1 'polypeptide(L)'
;MLYFHHFVYPLSVFVIFSLLSSVASSNDASASSIYEVLKLHGLPMGLLPKGVKNFSLDNSGKFEVHLDQACNAKFENELHYDMNVSGTLRYGRIDELSGISAQDLFLWFPVIEIRVDIPSSGLIYFNVGVVSKQFSLSSFETPRDCLAVSVPDLQSGRQIVETVSKIRFKNLRYELDQYDIARTAL
;
A
#
# COMPACT_ATOMS: atom_id res chain seq x y z
N MET A 1 -22.15 -25.26 -71.41
CA MET A 1 -22.94 -24.09 -70.94
C MET A 1 -23.53 -24.50 -69.61
N LEU A 2 -23.13 -24.02 -68.42
CA LEU A 2 -22.74 -22.68 -68.02
C LEU A 2 -21.81 -22.80 -66.79
N TYR A 3 -20.49 -22.71 -66.99
CA TYR A 3 -19.48 -22.53 -65.94
C TYR A 3 -19.04 -21.06 -65.97
N PHE A 4 -19.94 -20.14 -65.63
CA PHE A 4 -19.61 -18.71 -65.60
C PHE A 4 -20.57 -17.96 -64.67
N HIS A 5 -20.51 -18.22 -63.37
CA HIS A 5 -21.09 -17.31 -62.37
C HIS A 5 -20.39 -17.31 -61.00
N HIS A 6 -19.28 -18.03 -60.85
CA HIS A 6 -18.61 -18.22 -59.57
C HIS A 6 -17.44 -17.26 -59.27
N PHE A 7 -17.25 -16.19 -60.05
CA PHE A 7 -16.03 -15.37 -59.95
C PHE A 7 -16.20 -13.94 -59.40
N VAL A 8 -17.38 -13.53 -58.91
CA VAL A 8 -17.58 -12.11 -58.50
C VAL A 8 -18.04 -11.94 -57.04
N TYR A 9 -18.27 -13.04 -56.32
CA TYR A 9 -18.83 -12.98 -54.96
C TYR A 9 -17.88 -13.22 -53.76
N PRO A 10 -16.53 -13.18 -53.84
CA PRO A 10 -15.71 -13.24 -52.63
C PRO A 10 -15.19 -11.87 -52.14
N LEU A 11 -15.50 -10.76 -52.82
CA LEU A 11 -14.96 -9.43 -52.46
C LEU A 11 -15.96 -8.49 -51.79
N SER A 12 -17.27 -8.70 -51.95
CA SER A 12 -18.28 -7.79 -51.38
C SER A 12 -18.66 -8.09 -49.91
N VAL A 13 -18.36 -9.29 -49.39
CA VAL A 13 -18.71 -9.66 -48.01
C VAL A 13 -17.63 -9.21 -47.01
N PHE A 14 -16.40 -8.99 -47.47
CA PHE A 14 -15.28 -8.59 -46.60
C PHE A 14 -15.27 -7.11 -46.21
N VAL A 15 -16.04 -6.26 -46.91
CA VAL A 15 -16.07 -4.79 -46.70
C VAL A 15 -17.15 -4.36 -45.69
N ILE A 16 -18.10 -5.24 -45.35
CA ILE A 16 -19.15 -4.92 -44.38
C ILE A 16 -18.75 -5.35 -42.95
N PHE A 17 -17.82 -6.30 -42.81
CA PHE A 17 -17.33 -6.74 -41.49
C PHE A 17 -16.31 -5.78 -40.86
N SER A 18 -15.80 -4.81 -41.63
CA SER A 18 -14.74 -3.89 -41.23
C SER A 18 -15.23 -2.53 -40.70
N LEU A 19 -16.55 -2.34 -40.54
CA LEU A 19 -17.15 -1.09 -40.03
C LEU A 19 -17.70 -1.15 -38.60
N LEU A 20 -17.39 -2.21 -37.82
CA LEU A 20 -17.75 -2.26 -36.40
C LEU A 20 -16.51 -2.20 -35.50
N SER A 21 -15.66 -1.21 -35.75
CA SER A 21 -14.70 -0.66 -34.77
C SER A 21 -15.10 0.81 -34.67
N SER A 22 -15.60 1.35 -33.56
CA SER A 22 -15.03 1.29 -32.23
C SER A 22 -16.13 1.71 -31.26
N VAL A 23 -16.56 0.82 -30.36
CA VAL A 23 -17.18 1.29 -29.13
C VAL A 23 -16.02 1.72 -28.23
N ALA A 24 -15.76 3.03 -28.20
CA ALA A 24 -15.02 3.59 -27.08
C ALA A 24 -15.94 3.41 -25.86
N SER A 25 -15.71 2.32 -25.12
CA SER A 25 -16.22 2.19 -23.76
C SER A 25 -15.53 3.28 -22.95
N SER A 26 -16.11 4.49 -22.96
CA SER A 26 -16.02 5.36 -21.81
C SER A 26 -16.76 4.61 -20.71
N ASN A 27 -16.04 3.73 -20.01
CA ASN A 27 -16.41 3.36 -18.66
C ASN A 27 -16.33 4.67 -17.88
N ASP A 28 -17.44 5.42 -17.91
CA ASP A 28 -17.82 6.30 -16.83
C ASP A 28 -18.15 5.36 -15.67
N ALA A 29 -17.09 4.74 -15.15
CA ALA A 29 -17.12 3.99 -13.92
C ALA A 29 -17.46 5.05 -12.89
N SER A 30 -18.75 5.15 -12.56
CA SER A 30 -19.24 5.71 -11.30
C SER A 30 -18.15 5.44 -10.28
N ALA A 31 -17.46 6.48 -9.81
CA ALA A 31 -16.17 6.36 -9.12
C ALA A 31 -16.29 5.41 -7.93
N SER A 32 -16.11 4.11 -8.19
CA SER A 32 -16.38 3.05 -7.23
C SER A 32 -15.28 3.16 -6.22
N SER A 33 -15.61 3.31 -4.94
CA SER A 33 -14.54 3.41 -3.95
C SER A 33 -13.72 2.11 -3.94
N ILE A 34 -12.44 2.17 -3.55
CA ILE A 34 -11.62 0.95 -3.40
C ILE A 34 -12.30 -0.10 -2.50
N TYR A 35 -13.10 0.35 -1.52
CA TYR A 35 -13.88 -0.51 -0.64
C TYR A 35 -14.94 -1.33 -1.38
N GLU A 36 -15.59 -0.73 -2.38
CA GLU A 36 -16.55 -1.43 -3.24
C GLU A 36 -15.83 -2.40 -4.18
N VAL A 37 -14.69 -2.00 -4.72
CA VAL A 37 -13.84 -2.87 -5.55
C VAL A 37 -13.45 -4.12 -4.77
N LEU A 38 -12.97 -3.98 -3.52
CA LEU A 38 -12.64 -5.12 -2.65
C LEU A 38 -13.83 -6.06 -2.48
N LYS A 39 -15.01 -5.51 -2.18
CA LYS A 39 -16.24 -6.29 -2.01
C LYS A 39 -16.63 -7.04 -3.28
N LEU A 40 -16.54 -6.41 -4.45
CA LEU A 40 -16.80 -7.06 -5.74
C LEU A 40 -15.83 -8.20 -6.04
N HIS A 41 -14.60 -8.12 -5.51
CA HIS A 41 -13.60 -9.18 -5.59
C HIS A 41 -13.71 -10.21 -4.45
N GLY A 42 -14.81 -10.23 -3.69
CA GLY A 42 -15.02 -11.21 -2.62
C GLY A 42 -14.12 -11.00 -1.40
N LEU A 43 -13.56 -9.79 -1.23
CA LEU A 43 -12.71 -9.41 -0.12
C LEU A 43 -13.45 -8.42 0.80
N PRO A 44 -13.21 -8.45 2.11
CA PRO A 44 -13.86 -7.53 3.03
C PRO A 44 -13.30 -6.11 2.85
N MET A 45 -14.18 -5.12 2.92
CA MET A 45 -13.80 -3.72 2.68
C MET A 45 -12.84 -3.16 3.73
N GLY A 46 -12.85 -3.68 4.96
CA GLY A 46 -11.98 -3.22 6.04
C GLY A 46 -10.54 -3.74 6.00
N LEU A 47 -10.11 -4.35 4.88
CA LEU A 47 -8.68 -4.63 4.63
C LEU A 47 -7.86 -3.35 4.54
N LEU A 48 -8.46 -2.26 4.06
CA LEU A 48 -7.85 -0.94 4.01
C LEU A 48 -8.44 -0.05 5.10
N PRO A 49 -7.64 0.84 5.71
CA PRO A 49 -8.12 1.77 6.71
C PRO A 49 -8.98 2.86 6.07
N LYS A 50 -9.73 3.60 6.89
CA LYS A 50 -10.38 4.84 6.46
C LYS A 50 -9.34 5.87 6.01
N GLY A 51 -9.76 6.81 5.17
CA GLY A 51 -8.93 7.95 4.76
C GLY A 51 -8.09 7.71 3.52
N VAL A 52 -8.42 6.71 2.70
CA VAL A 52 -7.88 6.59 1.33
C VAL A 52 -8.21 7.85 0.54
N LYS A 53 -7.19 8.59 0.12
CA LYS A 53 -7.33 9.85 -0.64
C LYS A 53 -7.68 9.60 -2.10
N ASN A 54 -6.93 8.70 -2.71
CA ASN A 54 -7.10 8.29 -4.08
C ASN A 54 -6.63 6.85 -4.23
N PHE A 55 -7.08 6.22 -5.32
CA PHE A 55 -6.61 4.91 -5.71
C PHE A 55 -6.61 4.82 -7.24
N SER A 56 -5.80 3.91 -7.75
CA SER A 56 -5.82 3.48 -9.14
C SER A 56 -6.07 1.98 -9.21
N LEU A 57 -6.70 1.53 -10.27
CA LEU A 57 -6.92 0.12 -10.59
C LEU A 57 -6.82 -0.05 -12.10
N ASP A 58 -5.97 -0.94 -12.57
CA ASP A 58 -5.86 -1.25 -13.99
C ASP A 58 -6.64 -2.52 -14.38
N ASN A 59 -6.70 -2.78 -15.69
CA ASN A 59 -7.41 -3.94 -16.24
C ASN A 59 -6.77 -5.29 -15.88
N SER A 60 -5.53 -5.29 -15.39
CA SER A 60 -4.85 -6.50 -14.91
C SER A 60 -5.19 -6.82 -13.45
N GLY A 61 -5.90 -5.93 -12.76
CA GLY A 61 -6.23 -6.03 -11.35
C GLY A 61 -5.18 -5.39 -10.44
N LYS A 62 -4.12 -4.77 -10.99
CA LYS A 62 -3.14 -4.06 -10.18
C LYS A 62 -3.76 -2.79 -9.64
N PHE A 63 -3.66 -2.61 -8.34
CA PHE A 63 -4.12 -1.41 -7.66
C PHE A 63 -2.99 -0.74 -6.89
N GLU A 64 -3.14 0.57 -6.72
CA GLU A 64 -2.35 1.36 -5.80
C GLU A 64 -3.28 2.32 -5.07
N VAL A 65 -3.11 2.42 -3.76
CA VAL A 65 -3.90 3.23 -2.84
C VAL A 65 -2.95 4.19 -2.13
N HIS A 66 -3.37 5.45 -2.01
CA HIS A 66 -2.60 6.48 -1.34
C HIS A 66 -3.30 6.94 -0.06
N LEU A 67 -2.59 6.84 1.06
CA LEU A 67 -2.98 7.36 2.38
C LEU A 67 -2.31 8.71 2.64
N ASP A 68 -2.82 9.46 3.62
CA ASP A 68 -2.25 10.75 4.01
C ASP A 68 -0.83 10.64 4.58
N GLN A 69 -0.58 9.55 5.29
CA GLN A 69 0.64 9.26 6.01
C GLN A 69 0.66 7.78 6.39
N ALA A 70 1.85 7.26 6.69
CA ALA A 70 1.98 5.93 7.26
C ALA A 70 1.34 5.89 8.67
N CYS A 71 0.63 4.81 8.98
CA CYS A 71 -0.23 4.74 10.15
C CYS A 71 -0.45 3.30 10.62
N ASN A 72 -0.87 3.15 11.87
CA ASN A 72 -1.22 1.85 12.46
C ASN A 72 -2.72 1.78 12.71
N ALA A 73 -3.32 0.62 12.39
CA ALA A 73 -4.69 0.30 12.74
C ALA A 73 -4.71 -0.87 13.73
N LYS A 74 -5.58 -0.77 14.75
CA LYS A 74 -5.71 -1.80 15.78
C LYS A 74 -6.77 -2.84 15.42
N PHE A 75 -6.34 -4.08 15.22
CA PHE A 75 -7.18 -5.27 15.15
C PHE A 75 -6.88 -6.18 16.35
N GLU A 76 -7.05 -7.50 16.22
CA GLU A 76 -6.52 -8.47 17.20
C GLU A 76 -5.01 -8.28 17.40
N ASN A 77 -4.30 -8.05 16.29
CA ASN A 77 -2.94 -7.52 16.28
C ASN A 77 -2.90 -6.18 15.54
N GLU A 78 -1.75 -5.49 15.58
CA GLU A 78 -1.59 -4.24 14.85
C GLU A 78 -1.22 -4.50 13.40
N LEU A 79 -1.83 -3.72 12.51
CA LEU A 79 -1.44 -3.64 11.11
C LEU A 79 -0.85 -2.25 10.87
N HIS A 80 0.35 -2.21 10.29
CA HIS A 80 1.00 -1.02 9.79
C HIS A 80 0.68 -0.87 8.31
N TYR A 81 0.31 0.34 7.92
CA TYR A 81 0.08 0.73 6.54
C TYR A 81 1.06 1.82 6.17
N ASP A 82 1.79 1.60 5.08
CA ASP A 82 2.60 2.63 4.44
C ASP A 82 1.70 3.65 3.74
N MET A 83 2.29 4.78 3.35
CA MET A 83 1.58 5.82 2.61
C MET A 83 1.08 5.33 1.24
N ASN A 84 1.81 4.40 0.62
CA ASN A 84 1.42 3.74 -0.62
C ASN A 84 1.21 2.26 -0.36
N VAL A 85 0.02 1.76 -0.68
CA VAL A 85 -0.33 0.35 -0.59
C VAL A 85 -0.67 -0.15 -1.98
N SER A 86 -0.06 -1.23 -2.43
CA SER A 86 -0.26 -1.76 -3.78
C SER A 86 -0.38 -3.27 -3.78
N GLY A 87 -1.05 -3.82 -4.77
CA GLY A 87 -1.13 -5.27 -4.99
C GLY A 87 -1.90 -5.62 -6.25
N THR A 88 -2.07 -6.91 -6.49
CA THR A 88 -2.83 -7.46 -7.62
C THR A 88 -4.09 -8.15 -7.09
N LEU A 89 -5.26 -7.58 -7.40
CA LEU A 89 -6.55 -8.12 -7.00
C LEU A 89 -6.96 -9.32 -7.86
N ARG A 90 -7.41 -10.36 -7.18
CA ARG A 90 -8.12 -11.51 -7.74
C ARG A 90 -9.33 -11.82 -6.88
N TYR A 91 -10.23 -12.65 -7.38
CA TYR A 91 -11.38 -13.05 -6.59
C TYR A 91 -10.94 -13.82 -5.33
N GLY A 92 -11.28 -13.28 -4.16
CA GLY A 92 -10.93 -13.79 -2.84
C GLY A 92 -9.46 -13.63 -2.44
N ARG A 93 -8.64 -12.88 -3.19
CA ARG A 93 -7.20 -12.76 -2.91
C ARG A 93 -6.58 -11.45 -3.39
N ILE A 94 -5.59 -10.98 -2.66
CA ILE A 94 -4.62 -9.96 -3.09
C ILE A 94 -3.25 -10.62 -3.14
N ASP A 95 -2.63 -10.65 -4.32
CA ASP A 95 -1.26 -11.12 -4.54
C ASP A 95 -0.29 -9.93 -4.64
N GLU A 96 1.02 -10.18 -4.54
CA GLU A 96 2.07 -9.17 -4.75
C GLU A 96 1.86 -7.91 -3.89
N LEU A 97 1.34 -8.10 -2.67
CA LEU A 97 0.97 -7.02 -1.78
C LEU A 97 2.22 -6.34 -1.21
N SER A 98 2.19 -5.02 -1.18
CA SER A 98 3.22 -4.16 -0.61
C SER A 98 2.57 -3.01 0.15
N GLY A 99 3.29 -2.51 1.16
CA GLY A 99 2.84 -1.40 2.00
C GLY A 99 1.98 -1.80 3.20
N ILE A 100 1.86 -3.09 3.50
CA ILE A 100 1.18 -3.59 4.71
C ILE A 100 2.13 -4.49 5.49
N SER A 101 2.25 -4.26 6.79
CA SER A 101 2.96 -5.14 7.71
C SER A 101 2.08 -5.53 8.89
N ALA A 102 2.14 -6.80 9.29
CA ALA A 102 1.42 -7.32 10.46
C ALA A 102 2.37 -7.47 11.64
N GLN A 103 1.93 -7.06 12.82
CA GLN A 103 2.69 -7.23 14.05
C GLN A 103 2.50 -8.65 14.62
N ASP A 104 3.60 -9.29 15.02
CA ASP A 104 3.59 -10.51 15.82
C ASP A 104 4.76 -10.52 16.82
N LEU A 105 4.48 -10.82 18.09
CA LEU A 105 5.46 -10.77 19.19
C LEU A 105 6.41 -9.55 19.13
N PHE A 106 5.84 -8.36 18.93
CA PHE A 106 6.55 -7.07 18.80
C PHE A 106 7.38 -6.87 17.53
N LEU A 107 7.43 -7.85 16.62
CA LEU A 107 8.10 -7.75 15.33
C LEU A 107 7.09 -7.43 14.23
N TRP A 108 7.52 -6.67 13.22
CA TRP A 108 6.73 -6.35 12.04
C TRP A 108 7.12 -7.26 10.89
N PHE A 109 6.13 -7.91 10.29
CA PHE A 109 6.34 -8.79 9.15
C PHE A 109 5.57 -8.27 7.93
N PRO A 110 6.23 -8.12 6.77
CA PRO A 110 5.57 -7.66 5.56
C PRO A 110 4.52 -8.69 5.11
N VAL A 111 3.36 -8.20 4.69
CA VAL A 111 2.28 -9.04 4.17
C VAL A 111 2.35 -9.03 2.65
N ILE A 112 2.62 -10.20 2.06
CA ILE A 112 2.83 -10.36 0.62
C ILE A 112 1.58 -10.88 -0.11
N GLU A 113 0.65 -11.49 0.61
CA GLU A 113 -0.63 -11.97 0.09
C GLU A 113 -1.69 -11.93 1.18
N ILE A 114 -2.93 -11.59 0.81
CA ILE A 114 -4.11 -11.72 1.66
C ILE A 114 -5.13 -12.59 0.94
N ARG A 115 -5.69 -13.61 1.59
CA ARG A 115 -6.72 -14.47 0.97
C ARG A 115 -7.83 -14.88 1.93
N VAL A 116 -8.99 -15.17 1.36
CA VAL A 116 -10.13 -15.82 2.04
C VAL A 116 -10.39 -17.18 1.40
N ASP A 117 -10.89 -18.14 2.19
CA ASP A 117 -11.31 -19.43 1.65
C ASP A 117 -12.62 -19.29 0.86
N ILE A 118 -12.81 -20.14 -0.16
CA ILE A 118 -14.04 -20.20 -0.97
C ILE A 118 -14.48 -21.67 -1.07
N PRO A 119 -15.62 -22.07 -0.45
CA PRO A 119 -16.52 -21.25 0.36
C PRO A 119 -15.86 -20.75 1.66
N SER A 120 -16.37 -19.63 2.18
CA SER A 120 -15.77 -18.97 3.35
C SER A 120 -15.75 -19.88 4.59
N SER A 121 -14.57 -20.00 5.21
CA SER A 121 -14.35 -20.64 6.50
C SER A 121 -14.61 -19.70 7.69
N GLY A 122 -14.91 -18.42 7.43
CA GLY A 122 -14.95 -17.37 8.45
C GLY A 122 -13.58 -16.83 8.84
N LEU A 123 -12.51 -17.28 8.17
CA LEU A 123 -11.14 -16.84 8.39
C LEU A 123 -10.59 -16.06 7.20
N ILE A 124 -9.59 -15.24 7.48
CA ILE A 124 -8.76 -14.55 6.49
C ILE A 124 -7.29 -14.75 6.83
N TYR A 125 -6.48 -15.01 5.79
CA TYR A 125 -5.08 -15.39 5.93
C TYR A 125 -4.19 -14.30 5.35
N PHE A 126 -3.23 -13.86 6.15
CA PHE A 126 -2.23 -12.87 5.78
C PHE A 126 -0.89 -13.60 5.66
N ASN A 127 -0.43 -13.81 4.44
CA ASN A 127 0.85 -14.46 4.17
C ASN A 127 1.98 -13.47 4.43
N VAL A 128 2.89 -13.85 5.33
CA VAL A 128 4.07 -13.06 5.70
C VAL A 128 5.38 -13.73 5.24
N GLY A 129 5.30 -14.53 4.17
CA GLY A 129 6.43 -15.24 3.58
C GLY A 129 6.29 -16.77 3.73
N VAL A 130 6.94 -17.34 4.75
CA VAL A 130 6.96 -18.80 4.97
C VAL A 130 5.68 -19.30 5.65
N VAL A 131 5.01 -18.43 6.40
CA VAL A 131 3.81 -18.75 7.18
C VAL A 131 2.71 -17.74 6.93
N SER A 132 1.48 -18.11 7.27
CA SER A 132 0.33 -17.20 7.21
C SER A 132 -0.25 -16.97 8.58
N LYS A 133 -0.50 -15.70 8.90
CA LYS A 133 -1.26 -15.31 10.08
C LYS A 133 -2.75 -15.44 9.80
N GLN A 134 -3.49 -15.95 10.78
CA GLN A 134 -4.93 -16.17 10.68
C GLN A 134 -5.65 -15.12 11.51
N PHE A 135 -6.73 -14.58 10.96
CA PHE A 135 -7.60 -13.65 11.65
C PHE A 135 -9.06 -14.04 11.39
N SER A 136 -9.96 -13.59 12.26
CA SER A 136 -11.39 -13.66 11.97
C SER A 136 -11.73 -12.75 10.78
N LEU A 137 -12.46 -13.28 9.80
CA LEU A 137 -12.94 -12.50 8.66
C LEU A 137 -13.78 -11.30 9.11
N SER A 138 -14.57 -11.47 10.17
CA SER A 138 -15.44 -10.42 10.72
C SER A 138 -14.68 -9.21 11.26
N SER A 139 -13.40 -9.38 11.64
CA SER A 139 -12.57 -8.27 12.12
C SER A 139 -12.33 -7.20 11.05
N PHE A 140 -12.52 -7.54 9.77
CA PHE A 140 -12.29 -6.69 8.60
C PHE A 140 -13.58 -6.26 7.90
N GLU A 141 -14.76 -6.49 8.48
CA GLU A 141 -16.04 -6.08 7.84
C GLU A 141 -16.13 -4.56 7.63
N THR A 142 -15.56 -3.77 8.54
CA THR A 142 -15.60 -2.31 8.50
C THR A 142 -14.19 -1.71 8.50
N PRO A 143 -13.93 -0.67 7.67
CA PRO A 143 -12.65 0.03 7.70
C PRO A 143 -12.39 0.65 9.06
N ARG A 144 -11.19 0.43 9.60
CA ARG A 144 -10.77 1.00 10.90
C ARG A 144 -10.12 2.36 10.73
N ASP A 145 -10.16 3.15 11.79
CA ASP A 145 -9.38 4.38 11.88
C ASP A 145 -7.88 4.04 11.94
N CYS A 146 -7.08 4.86 11.27
CA CYS A 146 -5.62 4.68 11.21
C CYS A 146 -4.95 5.82 11.96
N LEU A 147 -4.18 5.47 12.98
CA LEU A 147 -3.47 6.44 13.80
C LEU A 147 -2.07 6.63 13.26
N ALA A 148 -1.73 7.88 12.93
CA ALA A 148 -0.41 8.25 12.45
C ALA A 148 0.67 7.68 13.38
N VAL A 149 1.69 7.03 12.80
CA VAL A 149 2.84 6.60 13.58
C VAL A 149 3.58 7.86 14.00
N SER A 150 3.57 8.18 15.30
CA SER A 150 4.44 9.22 15.82
C SER A 150 5.88 8.75 15.65
N VAL A 151 6.58 9.30 14.66
CA VAL A 151 8.03 9.15 14.57
C VAL A 151 8.56 9.76 15.87
N PRO A 152 9.26 9.01 16.75
CA PRO A 152 9.92 9.61 17.89
C PRO A 152 10.85 10.68 17.34
N ASP A 153 10.56 11.93 17.71
CA ASP A 153 11.10 13.11 17.07
C ASP A 153 12.63 13.07 17.07
N LEU A 154 13.23 12.84 15.90
CA LEU A 154 14.69 12.89 15.73
C LEU A 154 15.24 14.28 16.09
N GLN A 155 14.39 15.29 16.25
CA GLN A 155 14.76 16.60 16.80
C GLN A 155 15.32 16.48 18.23
N SER A 156 14.81 15.57 19.05
CA SER A 156 15.34 15.32 20.40
C SER A 156 16.81 14.86 20.32
N GLY A 157 17.11 13.92 19.42
CA GLY A 157 18.48 13.44 19.20
C GLY A 157 19.42 14.50 18.62
N ARG A 158 18.95 15.30 17.65
CA ARG A 158 19.74 16.36 17.03
C ARG A 158 20.09 17.47 18.02
N GLN A 159 19.15 17.82 18.90
CA GLN A 159 19.36 18.81 19.95
C GLN A 159 20.38 18.31 20.98
N ILE A 160 20.32 17.02 21.38
CA ILE A 160 21.31 16.41 22.28
C ILE A 160 22.72 16.45 21.65
N VAL A 161 22.88 16.07 20.39
CA VAL A 161 24.19 16.08 19.70
C VAL A 161 24.74 17.51 19.58
N GLU A 162 23.89 18.49 19.29
CA GLU A 162 24.31 19.90 19.20
C GLU A 162 24.69 20.48 20.58
N THR A 163 23.93 20.16 21.63
CA THR A 163 24.22 20.57 23.00
C THR A 163 25.52 19.94 23.51
N VAL A 164 25.73 18.64 23.28
CA VAL A 164 26.97 17.94 23.66
C VAL A 164 28.18 18.52 22.92
N SER A 165 28.03 18.81 21.62
CA SER A 165 29.09 19.44 20.83
C SER A 165 29.46 20.82 21.38
N LYS A 166 28.47 21.67 21.68
CA LYS A 166 28.69 23.00 22.28
C LYS A 166 29.36 22.91 23.64
N ILE A 167 28.94 21.99 24.51
CA ILE A 167 29.56 21.77 25.84
C ILE A 167 31.03 21.36 25.67
N ARG A 168 31.32 20.42 24.77
CA ARG A 168 32.69 19.94 24.52
C ARG A 168 33.60 21.07 23.99
N PHE A 169 33.12 21.87 23.05
CA PHE A 169 33.86 23.04 22.56
C PHE A 169 34.07 24.10 23.63
N LYS A 170 33.10 24.29 24.53
CA LYS A 170 33.21 25.25 25.62
C LYS A 170 34.24 24.80 26.66
N ASN A 171 34.25 23.51 27.03
CA ASN A 171 35.26 22.94 27.94
C ASN A 171 36.68 23.03 27.35
N LEU A 172 36.84 22.80 26.04
CA LEU A 172 38.13 22.97 25.38
C LEU A 172 38.63 24.42 25.43
N ARG A 173 37.74 25.42 25.33
CA ARG A 173 38.13 26.84 25.48
C ARG A 173 38.54 27.19 26.91
N TYR A 174 37.83 26.69 27.92
CA TYR A 174 38.19 26.91 29.32
C TYR A 174 39.58 26.34 29.67
N GLU A 175 39.93 25.18 29.12
CA GLU A 175 41.27 24.59 29.28
C GLU A 175 42.37 25.44 28.62
N LEU A 176 42.10 26.02 27.44
CA LEU A 176 43.04 26.93 26.77
C LEU A 176 43.19 28.26 27.50
N ASP A 177 42.11 28.85 28.00
CA ASP A 177 42.13 30.11 28.75
C ASP A 177 42.88 29.94 30.09
N GLN A 178 42.71 28.80 30.77
CA GLN A 178 43.43 28.48 32.01
C GLN A 178 44.94 28.34 31.78
N TYR A 179 45.34 27.80 30.63
CA TYR A 179 46.75 27.66 30.24
C TYR A 179 47.41 28.99 29.90
N ASP A 180 46.70 29.90 29.20
CA ASP A 180 47.21 31.24 28.89
C ASP A 180 47.28 32.16 30.13
N ILE A 181 46.34 32.04 31.07
CA ILE A 181 46.38 32.76 32.35
C ILE A 181 47.60 32.33 33.19
N ALA A 182 47.91 31.03 33.25
CA ALA A 182 49.07 30.53 33.97
C ALA A 182 50.41 30.99 33.37
N ARG A 183 50.45 31.28 32.06
CA ARG A 183 51.65 31.73 31.34
C ARG A 183 51.91 33.22 31.45
N THR A 184 50.89 34.02 31.76
CA THR A 184 50.97 35.48 31.85
C THR A 184 51.30 35.96 33.29
N ALA A 185 51.33 35.05 34.26
CA ALA A 185 51.61 35.31 35.67
C ALA A 185 53.07 35.00 36.11
N LEU A 186 53.97 34.75 35.15
CA LEU A 186 55.43 34.60 35.34
C LEU A 186 56.16 35.71 34.58
#